data_AF-A0A077WAT9-F1
#
_entry.id   AF-A0A077WAT9-F1
#
_cell.length_a   1.000
_cell.length_b   1.000
_cell.length_c   1.000
_cell.angle_alpha   90.00
_cell.angle_beta   90.00
_cell.angle_gamma   90.00
#
_symmetry.space_group_name_H-M   'P 1'
#
loop_
_entity.id
_entity.type
_entity.pdbx_description
1 polymer ?
#
loop_
_entity_poly.entity_id
_entity_poly.type
_entity_poly.pdbx_seq_one_letter_code
_entity_poly.pdbx_strand_id
1 'polypeptide(L)'
;MALYRSTFTRTCTCRWGIRTLVTRSIFDPDPEQDRLNKLAAQQRELQQQSQQEKPWDGQESVADSVLRMIMDKYNKPLRVEGAARRHLPQPQVHPSQVQGLYSNDDKQETSSGEKAVLRDKLNQSRKQKRIMSARDAAFDYSMERKYPSTQHEKEKKEEQEQERPRSIAEIGLLAEERIREAKAKGYFDNLAGRGKPIPVDIHESNPFVDRTEYFLNRIVQRQGAAPPWIMMQQQVDTEITQLRTSLERSLALCLMDGDIQSTTRVLRDWKQQHGDYFDKLLEKVNQQVRSYNVMCPASVRKNRIDLDEELQDVYRRLTTQNK
;
A
#
# COMPACT_ATOMS: atom_id res chain seq x y z
N MET A 1 -21.57 -31.31 -60.71
CA MET A 1 -21.34 -29.88 -60.99
C MET A 1 -20.39 -29.32 -59.94
N ALA A 2 -19.09 -29.28 -60.24
CA ALA A 2 -18.09 -28.67 -59.37
C ALA A 2 -17.86 -27.22 -59.84
N LEU A 3 -18.23 -26.24 -59.01
CA LEU A 3 -17.99 -24.82 -59.30
C LEU A 3 -16.54 -24.48 -58.90
N TYR A 4 -15.71 -24.21 -59.90
CA TYR A 4 -14.35 -23.71 -59.75
C TYR A 4 -14.37 -22.35 -59.05
N ARG A 5 -13.77 -22.24 -57.85
CA ARG A 5 -13.43 -20.96 -57.23
C ARG A 5 -12.05 -20.53 -57.75
N SER A 6 -12.03 -19.50 -58.60
CA SER A 6 -10.80 -18.87 -59.08
C SER A 6 -10.25 -17.91 -58.01
N THR A 7 -9.24 -18.34 -57.25
CA THR A 7 -8.42 -17.44 -56.42
C THR A 7 -7.23 -16.96 -57.24
N PHE A 8 -7.18 -15.67 -57.54
CA PHE A 8 -6.07 -15.07 -58.29
C PHE A 8 -4.92 -14.71 -57.35
N THR A 9 -3.88 -15.53 -57.32
CA THR A 9 -2.64 -15.26 -56.59
C THR A 9 -1.65 -14.51 -57.49
N ARG A 10 -1.43 -13.22 -57.25
CA ARG A 10 -0.30 -12.48 -57.83
C ARG A 10 0.86 -12.47 -56.84
N THR A 11 1.90 -13.23 -57.13
CA THR A 11 3.18 -13.18 -56.40
C THR A 11 4.10 -12.17 -57.10
N CYS A 12 4.29 -10.99 -56.50
CA CYS A 12 5.39 -10.09 -56.86
C CYS A 12 6.54 -10.29 -55.85
N THR A 13 7.68 -10.77 -56.31
CA THR A 13 8.91 -10.87 -55.52
C THR A 13 9.63 -9.52 -55.55
N CYS A 14 9.59 -8.77 -54.46
CA CYS A 14 10.43 -7.60 -54.24
C CYS A 14 11.53 -7.94 -53.22
N ARG A 15 12.75 -7.44 -53.47
CA ARG A 15 14.03 -7.78 -52.80
C ARG A 15 14.17 -7.27 -51.35
N TRP A 16 13.08 -6.90 -50.68
CA TRP A 16 13.10 -6.40 -49.31
C TRP A 16 11.90 -6.95 -48.52
N GLY A 17 12.14 -7.96 -47.68
CA GLY A 17 11.28 -8.37 -46.57
C GLY A 17 9.93 -9.00 -46.92
N ILE A 18 9.63 -10.13 -46.28
CA ILE A 18 8.29 -10.74 -46.32
C ILE A 18 7.36 -9.88 -45.46
N ARG A 19 6.61 -8.96 -46.09
CA ARG A 19 5.40 -8.38 -45.50
C ARG A 19 4.29 -9.42 -45.60
N THR A 20 3.75 -9.87 -44.48
CA THR A 20 2.54 -10.69 -44.46
C THR A 20 1.39 -9.85 -45.01
N LEU A 21 1.03 -10.08 -46.26
CA LEU A 21 -0.16 -9.50 -46.88
C LEU A 21 -1.38 -10.18 -46.27
N VAL A 22 -2.12 -9.45 -45.43
CA VAL A 22 -3.46 -9.85 -45.00
C VAL A 22 -4.31 -9.95 -46.27
N THR A 23 -4.79 -11.15 -46.57
CA THR A 23 -5.64 -11.43 -47.72
C THR A 23 -7.02 -10.84 -47.45
N ARG A 24 -7.36 -9.74 -48.13
CA ARG A 24 -8.71 -9.17 -48.11
C ARG A 24 -9.57 -9.88 -49.12
N SER A 25 -10.75 -10.32 -48.70
CA SER A 25 -11.75 -10.88 -49.58
C SER A 25 -12.44 -9.75 -50.36
N ILE A 26 -12.94 -10.03 -51.56
CA ILE A 26 -13.70 -9.05 -52.37
C ILE A 26 -15.04 -8.65 -51.72
N PHE A 27 -15.42 -9.31 -50.62
CA PHE A 27 -16.61 -9.06 -49.81
C PHE A 27 -16.30 -8.41 -48.46
N ASP A 28 -15.04 -8.10 -48.15
CA ASP A 28 -14.69 -7.36 -46.94
C ASP A 28 -15.04 -5.87 -47.15
N PRO A 29 -15.81 -5.23 -46.25
CA PRO A 29 -16.20 -3.83 -46.42
C PRO A 29 -14.97 -2.92 -46.43
N ASP A 30 -14.95 -1.96 -47.35
CA ASP A 30 -13.83 -1.03 -47.47
C ASP A 30 -13.66 -0.23 -46.17
N PRO A 31 -12.45 -0.17 -45.59
CA PRO A 31 -12.20 0.44 -44.28
C PRO A 31 -12.45 1.95 -44.29
N GLU A 32 -12.35 2.61 -45.45
CA GLU A 32 -12.71 4.02 -45.61
C GLU A 32 -14.21 4.21 -45.64
N GLN A 33 -14.96 3.33 -46.32
CA GLN A 33 -16.43 3.36 -46.31
C GLN A 33 -16.97 3.07 -44.90
N ASP A 34 -16.37 2.15 -44.15
CA ASP A 34 -16.74 1.89 -42.76
C ASP A 34 -16.47 3.10 -41.84
N ARG A 35 -15.35 3.82 -42.06
CA ARG A 35 -15.07 5.06 -41.33
C ARG A 35 -16.07 6.16 -41.67
N LEU A 36 -16.40 6.33 -42.95
CA LEU A 36 -17.38 7.30 -43.42
C LEU A 36 -18.79 6.97 -42.89
N ASN A 37 -19.17 5.70 -42.87
CA ASN A 37 -20.45 5.23 -42.31
C ASN A 37 -20.53 5.49 -40.80
N LYS A 38 -19.43 5.26 -40.06
CA LYS A 38 -19.35 5.58 -38.62
C LYS A 38 -19.45 7.08 -38.36
N LEU A 39 -18.77 7.91 -39.16
CA LEU A 39 -18.85 9.36 -39.06
C LEU A 39 -20.27 9.86 -39.39
N ALA A 40 -20.91 9.29 -40.41
CA ALA A 40 -22.29 9.61 -40.78
C ALA A 40 -23.29 9.18 -39.70
N ALA A 41 -23.08 8.02 -39.06
CA ALA A 41 -23.89 7.57 -37.92
C ALA A 41 -23.75 8.51 -36.73
N GLN A 42 -22.52 8.94 -36.41
CA GLN A 42 -22.25 9.88 -35.33
C GLN A 42 -22.90 11.25 -35.60
N GLN A 43 -22.87 11.73 -36.85
CA GLN A 43 -23.54 12.98 -37.24
C GLN A 43 -25.06 12.90 -37.11
N ARG A 44 -25.67 11.74 -37.45
CA ARG A 44 -27.11 11.52 -37.26
C ARG A 44 -27.50 11.48 -35.78
N GLU A 45 -26.66 10.88 -34.94
CA GLU A 45 -26.87 10.83 -33.50
C GLU A 45 -26.81 12.22 -32.87
N LEU A 46 -25.82 13.04 -33.27
CA LEU A 46 -25.73 14.45 -32.89
C LEU A 46 -26.93 15.28 -33.35
N GLN A 47 -27.43 15.03 -34.57
CA GLN A 47 -28.65 15.70 -35.08
C GLN A 47 -29.92 15.26 -34.34
N GLN A 48 -30.01 14.00 -33.92
CA GLN A 48 -31.14 13.53 -33.12
C GLN A 48 -31.08 14.10 -31.70
N GLN A 49 -29.89 14.19 -31.10
CA GLN A 49 -29.69 14.85 -29.81
C GLN A 49 -30.06 16.33 -29.88
N SER A 50 -29.61 17.06 -30.89
CA SER A 50 -29.95 18.49 -31.04
C SER A 50 -31.45 18.75 -31.30
N GLN A 51 -32.17 17.78 -31.90
CA GLN A 51 -33.63 17.85 -32.05
C GLN A 51 -34.39 17.54 -30.75
N GLN A 52 -33.81 16.75 -29.85
CA GLN A 52 -34.40 16.36 -28.56
C GLN A 52 -34.07 17.35 -27.44
N GLU A 53 -33.02 18.16 -27.61
CA GLU A 53 -32.64 19.19 -26.65
C GLU A 53 -33.63 20.34 -26.65
N LYS A 54 -34.10 20.68 -25.45
CA LYS A 54 -34.99 21.83 -25.24
C LYS A 54 -34.16 23.12 -25.36
N PRO A 55 -34.61 24.15 -26.12
CA PRO A 55 -33.90 25.42 -26.21
C PRO A 55 -33.67 26.03 -24.83
N TRP A 56 -32.47 26.56 -24.59
CA TRP A 56 -32.04 27.08 -23.30
C TRP A 56 -32.88 28.29 -22.84
N ASP A 57 -33.61 28.14 -21.73
CA ASP A 57 -34.54 29.13 -21.17
C ASP A 57 -33.90 29.97 -20.03
N GLY A 58 -32.56 29.96 -19.92
CA GLY A 58 -31.84 30.70 -18.87
C GLY A 58 -31.85 30.08 -17.47
N GLN A 59 -32.70 29.07 -17.23
CA GLN A 59 -32.72 28.25 -16.01
C GLN A 59 -32.35 26.81 -16.36
N GLU A 60 -31.30 26.28 -15.73
CA GLU A 60 -30.92 24.87 -15.90
C GLU A 60 -31.95 23.93 -15.23
N SER A 61 -32.18 22.76 -15.84
CA SER A 61 -33.02 21.73 -15.22
C SER A 61 -32.31 21.17 -13.99
N VAL A 62 -33.07 20.86 -12.94
CA VAL A 62 -32.54 20.26 -11.69
C VAL A 62 -31.70 19.01 -11.97
N ALA A 63 -32.11 18.20 -12.95
CA ALA A 63 -31.36 17.01 -13.35
C ALA A 63 -29.97 17.35 -13.89
N ASP A 64 -29.87 18.43 -14.67
CA ASP A 64 -28.63 18.89 -15.29
C ASP A 64 -27.70 19.57 -14.27
N SER A 65 -28.27 20.37 -13.35
CA SER A 65 -27.55 20.92 -12.19
C SER A 65 -26.92 19.82 -11.33
N VAL A 66 -27.69 18.77 -11.01
CA VAL A 66 -27.22 17.65 -10.21
C VAL A 66 -26.16 16.86 -10.97
N LEU A 67 -26.33 16.62 -12.27
CA LEU A 67 -25.35 15.93 -13.10
C LEU A 67 -24.03 16.69 -13.17
N ARG A 68 -24.07 18.02 -13.32
CA ARG A 68 -22.90 18.89 -13.28
C ARG A 68 -22.21 18.83 -11.93
N MET A 69 -22.95 18.88 -10.83
CA MET A 69 -22.40 18.75 -9.47
C MET A 69 -21.74 17.38 -9.25
N ILE A 70 -22.32 16.30 -9.78
CA ILE A 70 -21.74 14.95 -9.72
C ILE A 70 -20.46 14.90 -10.58
N MET A 71 -20.50 15.39 -11.81
CA MET A 71 -19.33 15.43 -12.68
C MET A 71 -18.20 16.27 -12.05
N ASP A 72 -18.47 17.47 -11.54
CA ASP A 72 -17.44 18.31 -10.92
C ASP A 72 -16.87 17.70 -9.61
N LYS A 73 -17.71 17.00 -8.83
CA LYS A 73 -17.28 16.37 -7.57
C LYS A 73 -16.47 15.10 -7.79
N TYR A 74 -16.79 14.33 -8.82
CA TYR A 74 -16.19 13.01 -9.07
C TYR A 74 -15.19 12.97 -10.25
N ASN A 75 -15.09 14.02 -11.07
CA ASN A 75 -14.10 14.13 -12.17
C ASN A 75 -12.70 14.58 -11.71
N LYS A 76 -12.41 14.60 -10.42
CA LYS A 76 -11.00 14.54 -9.99
C LYS A 76 -10.50 13.18 -10.49
N PRO A 77 -9.60 13.11 -11.48
CA PRO A 77 -9.20 11.81 -12.00
C PRO A 77 -8.71 10.97 -10.83
N LEU A 78 -9.36 9.83 -10.60
CA LEU A 78 -8.86 8.78 -9.71
C LEU A 78 -7.40 8.62 -10.07
N ARG A 79 -6.51 8.81 -9.09
CA ARG A 79 -5.07 8.67 -9.28
C ARG A 79 -4.82 7.22 -9.71
N VAL A 80 -4.79 6.98 -11.01
CA VAL A 80 -4.53 5.65 -11.56
C VAL A 80 -3.14 5.27 -11.07
N GLU A 81 -3.10 4.23 -10.25
CA GLU A 81 -1.87 3.63 -9.73
C GLU A 81 -1.05 3.05 -10.90
N GLY A 82 -0.30 3.92 -11.58
CA GLY A 82 0.50 3.54 -12.74
C GLY A 82 1.36 4.67 -13.28
N ALA A 83 0.83 5.91 -13.32
CA ALA A 83 1.60 7.06 -13.79
C ALA A 83 2.48 7.72 -12.70
N ALA A 84 2.31 7.34 -11.43
CA ALA A 84 3.04 7.88 -10.28
C ALA A 84 4.05 6.90 -9.67
N ARG A 85 4.52 5.88 -10.41
CA ARG A 85 5.63 5.00 -9.97
C ARG A 85 7.02 5.57 -10.31
N ARG A 86 7.21 6.86 -10.09
CA ARG A 86 8.54 7.44 -9.89
C ARG A 86 8.52 8.16 -8.56
N HIS A 87 8.98 7.43 -7.53
CA HIS A 87 9.11 7.84 -6.13
C HIS A 87 7.78 7.96 -5.36
N LEU A 88 7.18 6.82 -5.06
CA LEU A 88 6.40 6.67 -3.83
C LEU A 88 7.40 6.35 -2.70
N PRO A 89 7.43 7.07 -1.56
CA PRO A 89 8.13 6.56 -0.40
C PRO A 89 7.53 5.19 -0.06
N GLN A 90 8.38 4.20 0.21
CA GLN A 90 7.90 2.92 0.76
C GLN A 90 6.98 3.21 1.95
N PRO A 91 5.88 2.46 2.14
CA PRO A 91 5.17 2.50 3.41
C PRO A 91 6.21 2.19 4.47
N GLN A 92 6.44 3.14 5.36
CA GLN A 92 7.31 2.90 6.50
C GLN A 92 6.73 1.69 7.22
N VAL A 93 7.56 0.66 7.37
CA VAL A 93 7.41 -0.34 8.43
C VAL A 93 7.00 0.42 9.67
N HIS A 94 5.85 0.08 10.24
CA HIS A 94 5.39 0.66 11.48
C HIS A 94 6.56 0.65 12.47
N PRO A 95 6.90 1.78 13.10
CA PRO A 95 7.97 1.81 14.08
C PRO A 95 7.57 0.90 15.24
N SER A 96 8.50 0.02 15.60
CA SER A 96 8.54 -0.67 16.88
C SER A 96 8.36 0.37 18.00
N GLN A 97 7.16 0.49 18.56
CA GLN A 97 6.98 1.24 19.80
C GLN A 97 7.17 0.25 20.94
N VAL A 98 8.36 0.22 21.53
CA VAL A 98 8.64 0.72 22.89
C VAL A 98 10.15 0.85 23.06
N GLN A 99 10.70 2.04 22.87
CA GLN A 99 11.67 2.61 23.81
C GLN A 99 11.82 4.11 23.51
N GLY A 100 11.24 4.92 24.38
CA GLY A 100 11.59 6.33 24.45
C GLY A 100 13.00 6.47 25.02
N LEU A 101 13.72 7.49 24.53
CA LEU A 101 14.44 8.51 25.32
C LEU A 101 15.21 9.43 24.35
N TYR A 102 14.78 10.71 24.32
CA TYR A 102 15.41 11.90 23.71
C TYR A 102 15.46 11.92 22.16
N SER A 103 14.82 12.84 21.44
CA SER A 103 14.82 14.30 21.62
C SER A 103 13.47 14.95 21.31
N ASN A 104 13.17 16.01 22.06
CA ASN A 104 12.05 16.91 21.85
C ASN A 104 12.14 17.56 20.46
N ASP A 105 11.13 17.34 19.62
CA ASP A 105 10.79 18.28 18.55
C ASP A 105 9.41 18.87 18.91
N ASP A 106 9.44 20.06 19.47
CA ASP A 106 8.29 20.91 19.76
C ASP A 106 7.51 21.20 18.47
N LYS A 107 6.63 20.28 18.08
CA LYS A 107 5.55 20.64 17.15
C LYS A 107 4.45 21.32 17.95
N GLN A 108 4.68 22.59 18.25
CA GLN A 108 3.59 23.50 18.60
C GLN A 108 2.50 23.36 17.55
N GLU A 109 1.24 23.21 17.98
CA GLU A 109 0.11 23.18 17.08
C GLU A 109 -0.02 24.55 16.39
N THR A 110 0.65 24.70 15.26
CA THR A 110 0.62 25.95 14.50
C THR A 110 -0.78 26.17 13.94
N SER A 111 -1.23 27.43 14.05
CA SER A 111 -2.50 27.93 13.54
C SER A 111 -2.70 27.53 12.07
N SER A 112 -3.94 27.28 11.64
CA SER A 112 -4.22 26.90 10.24
C SER A 112 -3.69 27.92 9.24
N GLY A 113 -3.64 29.20 9.62
CA GLY A 113 -3.06 30.28 8.81
C GLY A 113 -1.54 30.14 8.66
N GLU A 114 -0.83 29.76 9.72
CA GLU A 114 0.62 29.58 9.68
C GLU A 114 1.02 28.36 8.82
N LYS A 115 0.22 27.28 8.89
CA LYS A 115 0.36 26.12 8.00
C LYS A 115 0.14 26.47 6.52
N ALA A 116 -0.75 27.42 6.22
CA ALA A 116 -0.97 27.91 4.85
C ALA A 116 0.26 28.67 4.32
N VAL A 117 0.82 29.58 5.13
CA VAL A 117 2.03 30.34 4.77
C VAL A 117 3.24 29.42 4.53
N LEU A 118 3.41 28.38 5.35
CA LEU A 118 4.48 27.39 5.16
C LEU A 118 4.32 26.60 3.85
N ARG A 119 3.08 26.22 3.51
CA ARG A 119 2.79 25.56 2.22
C ARG A 119 3.11 26.48 1.04
N ASP A 120 2.77 27.76 1.13
CA ASP A 120 3.04 28.71 0.05
C ASP A 120 4.54 28.94 -0.14
N LYS A 121 5.32 29.09 0.94
CA LYS A 121 6.79 29.15 0.88
C LYS A 121 7.39 27.90 0.23
N LEU A 122 6.88 26.72 0.58
CA LEU A 122 7.36 25.46 0.01
C LEU A 122 7.02 25.33 -1.48
N ASN A 123 5.83 25.80 -1.89
CA ASN A 123 5.45 25.87 -3.29
C ASN A 123 6.31 26.87 -4.09
N GLN A 124 6.62 28.04 -3.51
CA GLN A 124 7.55 28.99 -4.09
C GLN A 124 8.95 28.39 -4.27
N SER A 125 9.48 27.69 -3.26
CA SER A 125 10.76 26.98 -3.35
C SER A 125 10.76 25.90 -4.45
N ARG A 126 9.70 25.09 -4.53
CA ARG A 126 9.55 24.09 -5.60
C ARG A 126 9.51 24.73 -6.99
N LYS A 127 8.79 25.85 -7.13
CA LYS A 127 8.73 26.61 -8.38
C LYS A 127 10.12 27.14 -8.75
N GLN A 128 10.86 27.67 -7.79
CA GLN A 128 12.23 28.15 -7.99
C GLN A 128 13.17 27.01 -8.42
N LYS A 129 13.13 25.85 -7.75
CA LYS A 129 13.92 24.67 -8.14
C LYS A 129 13.59 24.18 -9.55
N ARG A 130 12.32 24.20 -9.94
CA ARG A 130 11.89 23.83 -11.29
C ARG A 130 12.42 24.81 -12.34
N ILE A 131 12.40 26.11 -12.05
CA ILE A 131 12.94 27.15 -12.93
C ILE A 131 14.47 27.01 -13.04
N MET A 132 15.17 26.76 -11.94
CA MET A 132 16.61 26.52 -11.95
C MET A 132 16.98 25.28 -12.76
N SER A 133 16.32 24.15 -12.53
CA SER A 133 16.55 22.92 -13.30
C SER A 133 16.27 23.08 -14.79
N ALA A 134 15.21 23.81 -15.17
CA ALA A 134 14.93 24.11 -16.56
C ALA A 134 16.02 25.02 -17.18
N ARG A 135 16.55 25.97 -16.40
CA ARG A 135 17.64 26.85 -16.83
C ARG A 135 18.94 26.06 -17.03
N ASP A 136 19.27 25.17 -16.10
CA ASP A 136 20.47 24.34 -16.17
C ASP A 136 20.38 23.37 -17.36
N ALA A 137 19.23 22.73 -17.58
CA ALA A 137 19.02 21.88 -18.76
C ALA A 137 19.11 22.65 -20.09
N ALA A 138 18.61 23.89 -20.15
CA ALA A 138 18.74 24.74 -21.33
C ALA A 138 20.20 25.18 -21.54
N PHE A 139 20.93 25.44 -20.46
CA PHE A 139 22.36 25.75 -20.49
C PHE A 139 23.16 24.55 -21.01
N ASP A 140 22.92 23.35 -20.48
CA ASP A 140 23.54 22.09 -20.91
C ASP A 140 23.31 21.83 -22.40
N TYR A 141 22.07 22.02 -22.88
CA TYR A 141 21.75 21.90 -24.31
C TYR A 141 22.52 22.91 -25.18
N SER A 142 22.67 24.15 -24.69
CA SER A 142 23.42 25.19 -25.40
C SER A 142 24.93 24.95 -25.39
N MET A 143 25.46 24.37 -24.31
CA MET A 143 26.87 24.01 -24.16
C MET A 143 27.22 22.83 -25.06
N GLU A 144 26.39 21.78 -25.08
CA GLU A 144 26.55 20.62 -25.97
C GLU A 144 26.56 21.02 -27.46
N ARG A 145 25.84 22.10 -27.82
CA ARG A 145 25.88 22.67 -29.18
C ARG A 145 27.19 23.38 -29.52
N LYS A 146 27.82 24.06 -28.54
CA LYS A 146 29.07 24.82 -28.75
C LYS A 146 30.33 23.95 -28.58
N TYR A 147 30.26 22.94 -27.73
CA TYR A 147 31.34 22.01 -27.42
C TYR A 147 30.78 20.59 -27.49
N PRO A 148 30.80 19.94 -28.67
CA PRO A 148 30.38 18.55 -28.77
C PRO A 148 31.34 17.69 -27.95
N SER A 149 30.80 17.03 -26.94
CA SER A 149 31.49 16.05 -26.10
C SER A 149 32.19 14.99 -26.97
N THR A 150 33.39 14.58 -26.57
CA THR A 150 34.19 13.55 -27.25
C THR A 150 33.44 12.22 -27.30
N GLN A 151 33.68 11.42 -28.34
CA GLN A 151 32.97 10.17 -28.67
C GLN A 151 32.78 9.21 -27.47
N HIS A 152 33.72 9.20 -26.52
CA HIS A 152 33.71 8.38 -25.31
C HIS A 152 32.53 8.64 -24.35
N GLU A 153 31.95 9.86 -24.36
CA GLU A 153 30.77 10.19 -23.55
C GLU A 153 29.45 9.84 -24.25
N LYS A 154 29.45 9.74 -25.58
CA LYS A 154 28.30 9.30 -26.37
C LYS A 154 28.08 7.79 -26.24
N GLU A 155 29.16 7.01 -26.31
CA GLU A 155 29.12 5.54 -26.12
C GLU A 155 28.54 5.17 -24.74
N LYS A 156 28.91 5.90 -23.68
CA LYS A 156 28.33 5.69 -22.33
C LYS A 156 26.86 6.06 -22.21
N LYS A 157 26.36 7.04 -22.98
CA LYS A 157 24.93 7.38 -23.02
C LYS A 157 24.15 6.34 -23.83
N GLU A 158 24.70 5.85 -24.94
CA GLU A 158 24.09 4.82 -25.79
C GLU A 158 24.01 3.43 -25.11
N GLU A 159 25.00 3.07 -24.29
CA GLU A 159 24.93 1.84 -23.47
C GLU A 159 23.78 1.88 -22.42
N GLN A 160 23.32 3.07 -22.02
CA GLN A 160 22.26 3.25 -21.03
C GLN A 160 20.86 3.43 -21.66
N GLU A 161 20.78 3.75 -22.95
CA GLU A 161 19.53 3.91 -23.72
C GLU A 161 19.22 2.66 -24.57
N GLN A 162 19.22 1.47 -23.96
CA GLN A 162 18.74 0.27 -24.64
C GLN A 162 17.26 0.45 -25.04
N GLU A 163 16.98 0.35 -26.35
CA GLU A 163 15.65 0.54 -26.93
C GLU A 163 14.65 -0.42 -26.28
N ARG A 164 13.55 0.14 -25.75
CA ARG A 164 12.48 -0.66 -25.16
C ARG A 164 11.72 -1.34 -26.28
N PRO A 165 11.64 -2.69 -26.29
CA PRO A 165 10.99 -3.41 -27.37
C PRO A 165 9.51 -3.02 -27.46
N ARG A 166 9.02 -2.81 -28.67
CA ARG A 166 7.65 -2.34 -28.94
C ARG A 166 6.67 -3.48 -29.21
N SER A 167 7.18 -4.69 -29.47
CA SER A 167 6.37 -5.89 -29.77
C SER A 167 6.76 -7.13 -28.96
N ILE A 168 5.83 -8.08 -28.80
CA ILE A 168 6.05 -9.35 -28.08
C ILE A 168 7.14 -10.21 -28.72
N ALA A 169 7.22 -10.23 -30.06
CA ALA A 169 8.26 -10.96 -30.77
C ALA A 169 9.65 -10.36 -30.53
N GLU A 170 9.74 -9.03 -30.48
CA GLU A 170 10.96 -8.29 -30.17
C GLU A 170 11.40 -8.47 -28.71
N ILE A 171 10.44 -8.57 -27.77
CA ILE A 171 10.72 -8.99 -26.38
C ILE A 171 11.36 -10.39 -26.36
N GLY A 172 10.84 -11.32 -27.17
CA GLY A 172 11.40 -12.67 -27.29
C GLY A 172 12.84 -12.68 -27.83
N LEU A 173 13.11 -11.91 -28.89
CA LEU A 173 14.45 -11.81 -29.47
C LEU A 173 15.46 -11.17 -28.51
N LEU A 174 15.06 -10.07 -27.85
CA LEU A 174 15.87 -9.39 -26.85
C LEU A 174 16.14 -10.30 -25.63
N ALA A 175 15.15 -11.09 -25.22
CA ALA A 175 15.32 -12.06 -24.15
C ALA A 175 16.33 -13.15 -24.53
N GLU A 176 16.24 -13.71 -25.74
CA GLU A 176 17.16 -14.75 -26.22
C GLU A 176 18.60 -14.23 -26.35
N GLU A 177 18.78 -13.00 -26.83
CA GLU A 177 20.08 -12.34 -26.87
C GLU A 177 20.69 -12.17 -25.48
N ARG A 178 19.91 -11.67 -24.51
CA ARG A 178 20.34 -11.55 -23.11
C ARG A 178 20.64 -12.90 -22.46
N ILE A 179 19.86 -13.94 -22.78
CA ILE A 179 20.12 -15.31 -22.29
C ILE A 179 21.47 -15.82 -22.85
N ARG A 180 21.74 -15.57 -24.14
CA ARG A 180 23.01 -15.96 -24.77
C ARG A 180 24.20 -15.23 -24.16
N GLU A 181 24.07 -13.92 -23.95
CA GLU A 181 25.09 -13.11 -23.29
C GLU A 181 25.33 -13.57 -21.84
N ALA A 182 24.25 -13.86 -21.09
CA ALA A 182 24.36 -14.35 -19.73
C ALA A 182 24.98 -15.76 -19.63
N LYS A 183 24.75 -16.62 -20.62
CA LYS A 183 25.45 -17.91 -20.78
C LYS A 183 26.92 -17.72 -21.08
N ALA A 184 27.27 -16.82 -22.02
CA ALA A 184 28.66 -16.52 -22.36
C ALA A 184 29.45 -15.97 -21.15
N LYS A 185 28.78 -15.19 -20.29
CA LYS A 185 29.35 -14.67 -19.05
C LYS A 185 29.40 -15.68 -17.89
N GLY A 186 28.88 -16.89 -18.06
CA GLY A 186 28.89 -17.94 -17.02
C GLY A 186 27.95 -17.70 -15.84
N TYR A 187 26.96 -16.80 -15.96
CA TYR A 187 26.01 -16.53 -14.87
C TYR A 187 25.16 -17.77 -14.49
N PHE A 188 25.02 -18.73 -15.41
CA PHE A 188 24.28 -19.97 -15.18
C PHE A 188 25.10 -21.09 -14.52
N ASP A 189 26.39 -20.88 -14.26
CA ASP A 189 27.24 -21.90 -13.64
C ASP A 189 27.07 -21.91 -12.11
N ASN A 190 26.83 -20.73 -11.50
CA ASN A 190 26.65 -20.55 -10.06
C ASN A 190 25.26 -20.00 -9.70
N LEU A 191 24.18 -20.70 -10.06
CA LEU A 191 22.84 -20.32 -9.58
C LEU A 191 22.68 -20.66 -8.10
N ALA A 192 22.12 -19.71 -7.34
CA ALA A 192 21.65 -19.97 -5.98
C ALA A 192 20.59 -21.08 -6.00
N GLY A 193 20.93 -22.26 -5.48
CA GLY A 193 20.02 -23.41 -5.41
C GLY A 193 20.28 -24.51 -6.44
N ARG A 194 21.31 -24.42 -7.28
CA ARG A 194 21.68 -25.52 -8.19
C ARG A 194 22.00 -26.79 -7.38
N GLY A 195 21.31 -27.89 -7.69
CA GLY A 195 21.47 -29.18 -7.01
C GLY A 195 20.85 -29.28 -5.61
N LYS A 196 20.29 -28.19 -5.06
CA LYS A 196 19.54 -28.25 -3.80
C LYS A 196 18.10 -28.66 -4.09
N PRO A 197 17.47 -29.49 -3.23
CA PRO A 197 16.05 -29.78 -3.36
C PRO A 197 15.25 -28.48 -3.28
N ILE A 198 14.17 -28.39 -4.06
CA ILE A 198 13.26 -27.25 -4.01
C ILE A 198 12.77 -27.15 -2.56
N PRO A 199 12.87 -25.97 -1.91
CA PRO A 199 12.36 -25.80 -0.55
C PRO A 199 10.84 -25.97 -0.59
N VAL A 200 10.37 -27.14 -0.14
CA VAL A 200 8.95 -27.43 0.04
C VAL A 200 8.51 -26.82 1.35
N ASP A 201 7.39 -26.10 1.33
CA ASP A 201 6.81 -25.61 2.57
C ASP A 201 6.19 -26.78 3.33
N ILE A 202 6.61 -26.98 4.58
CA ILE A 202 6.14 -28.07 5.43
C ILE A 202 4.62 -27.93 5.67
N HIS A 203 4.10 -26.70 5.59
CA HIS A 203 2.68 -26.44 5.80
C HIS A 203 1.81 -26.73 4.56
N GLU A 204 2.39 -26.92 3.38
CA GLU A 204 1.63 -27.26 2.16
C GLU A 204 1.12 -28.70 2.19
N SER A 205 1.83 -29.59 2.87
CA SER A 205 1.44 -31.00 3.04
C SER A 205 0.56 -31.24 4.28
N ASN A 206 0.13 -30.18 4.97
CA ASN A 206 -0.69 -30.31 6.17
C ASN A 206 -2.12 -30.81 5.83
N PRO A 207 -2.53 -32.01 6.30
CA PRO A 207 -3.87 -32.55 5.99
C PRO A 207 -5.03 -31.79 6.64
N PHE A 208 -4.74 -30.97 7.66
CA PHE A 208 -5.77 -30.25 8.42
C PHE A 208 -6.06 -28.84 7.91
N VAL A 209 -5.33 -28.37 6.89
CA VAL A 209 -5.47 -27.01 6.34
C VAL A 209 -5.79 -27.14 4.85
N ASP A 210 -6.88 -26.52 4.42
CA ASP A 210 -7.21 -26.50 3.00
C ASP A 210 -6.20 -25.67 2.19
N ARG A 211 -6.08 -25.95 0.89
CA ARG A 211 -5.19 -25.23 -0.02
C ARG A 211 -5.45 -23.72 -0.01
N THR A 212 -6.72 -23.30 0.10
CA THR A 212 -7.06 -21.87 0.16
C THR A 212 -6.59 -21.22 1.45
N GLU A 213 -6.83 -21.85 2.60
CA GLU A 213 -6.37 -21.38 3.91
C GLU A 213 -4.86 -21.33 4.01
N TYR A 214 -4.17 -22.33 3.45
CA TYR A 214 -2.70 -22.34 3.36
C TYR A 214 -2.18 -21.11 2.62
N PHE A 215 -2.72 -20.81 1.44
CA PHE A 215 -2.30 -19.62 0.69
C PHE A 215 -2.64 -18.33 1.43
N LEU A 216 -3.81 -18.25 2.05
CA LEU A 216 -4.22 -17.10 2.83
C LEU A 216 -3.26 -16.86 4.00
N ASN A 217 -2.96 -17.89 4.79
CA ASN A 217 -2.00 -17.83 5.89
C ASN A 217 -0.61 -17.42 5.41
N ARG A 218 -0.16 -17.92 4.25
CA ARG A 218 1.13 -17.56 3.65
C ARG A 218 1.17 -16.10 3.16
N ILE A 219 0.08 -15.59 2.61
CA ILE A 219 -0.03 -14.18 2.22
C ILE A 219 0.04 -13.29 3.46
N VAL A 220 -0.70 -13.62 4.52
CA VAL A 220 -0.68 -12.90 5.80
C VAL A 220 0.72 -12.88 6.41
N GLN A 221 1.40 -14.03 6.45
CA GLN A 221 2.77 -14.15 6.95
C GLN A 221 3.77 -13.34 6.12
N ARG A 222 3.69 -13.39 4.79
CA ARG A 222 4.57 -12.62 3.90
C ARG A 222 4.40 -11.11 4.05
N GLN A 223 3.19 -10.67 4.39
CA GLN A 223 2.90 -9.26 4.69
C GLN A 223 3.30 -8.87 6.10
N GLY A 224 3.72 -9.82 6.95
CA GLY A 224 4.01 -9.58 8.36
C GLY A 224 2.78 -9.15 9.17
N ALA A 225 1.58 -9.45 8.68
CA ALA A 225 0.35 -9.07 9.35
C ALA A 225 0.04 -10.05 10.48
N ALA A 226 -0.21 -9.52 11.68
CA ALA A 226 -0.65 -10.32 12.81
C ALA A 226 -2.19 -10.48 12.77
N PRO A 227 -2.73 -11.67 13.13
CA PRO A 227 -4.15 -11.83 13.39
C PRO A 227 -4.69 -10.76 14.36
N PRO A 228 -5.94 -10.31 14.17
CA PRO A 228 -6.51 -9.22 14.99
C PRO A 228 -6.45 -9.47 16.50
N TRP A 229 -6.66 -10.72 16.94
CA TRP A 229 -6.60 -11.07 18.36
C TRP A 229 -5.19 -10.94 18.95
N ILE A 230 -4.12 -11.10 18.18
CA ILE A 230 -2.74 -10.93 18.67
C ILE A 230 -2.48 -9.45 18.96
N MET A 231 -2.97 -8.55 18.11
CA MET A 231 -2.86 -7.11 18.36
C MET A 231 -3.63 -6.74 19.64
N MET A 232 -4.84 -7.28 19.79
CA MET A 232 -5.64 -7.07 21.00
C MET A 232 -5.01 -7.69 22.24
N GLN A 233 -4.30 -8.82 22.10
CA GLN A 233 -3.57 -9.44 23.19
C GLN A 233 -2.56 -8.47 23.78
N GLN A 234 -1.77 -7.80 22.94
CA GLN A 234 -0.79 -6.81 23.39
C GLN A 234 -1.48 -5.67 24.14
N GLN A 235 -2.60 -5.17 23.62
CA GLN A 235 -3.37 -4.14 24.29
C GLN A 235 -3.84 -4.60 25.68
N VAL A 236 -4.49 -5.76 25.77
CA VAL A 236 -4.96 -6.33 27.05
C VAL A 236 -3.79 -6.51 28.02
N ASP A 237 -2.66 -7.02 27.56
CA ASP A 237 -1.47 -7.22 28.40
C ASP A 237 -0.91 -5.90 28.92
N THR A 238 -0.91 -4.84 28.10
CA THR A 238 -0.51 -3.51 28.55
C THR A 238 -1.47 -2.94 29.58
N GLU A 239 -2.79 -3.10 29.41
CA GLU A 239 -3.78 -2.62 30.37
C GLU A 239 -3.70 -3.36 31.70
N ILE A 240 -3.51 -4.69 31.67
CA ILE A 240 -3.30 -5.49 32.88
C ILE A 240 -2.02 -5.04 33.61
N THR A 241 -0.94 -4.80 32.86
CA THR A 241 0.32 -4.33 33.44
C THR A 241 0.18 -2.93 34.05
N GLN A 242 -0.55 -2.03 33.39
CA GLN A 242 -0.87 -0.70 33.91
C GLN A 242 -1.73 -0.77 35.18
N LEU A 243 -2.74 -1.64 35.21
CA LEU A 243 -3.57 -1.87 36.38
C LEU A 243 -2.73 -2.35 37.56
N ARG A 244 -1.91 -3.39 37.36
CA ARG A 244 -1.05 -3.97 38.41
C ARG A 244 -0.04 -2.97 38.93
N THR A 245 0.64 -2.23 38.05
CA THR A 245 1.59 -1.18 38.47
C THR A 245 0.90 -0.03 39.21
N SER A 246 -0.31 0.36 38.82
CA SER A 246 -1.11 1.36 39.54
C SER A 246 -1.51 0.86 40.93
N LEU A 247 -1.94 -0.40 41.04
CA LEU A 247 -2.33 -1.03 42.29
C LEU A 247 -1.12 -1.13 43.23
N GLU A 248 0.02 -1.63 42.74
CA GLU A 248 1.29 -1.70 43.46
C GLU A 248 1.72 -0.33 44.01
N ARG A 249 1.68 0.73 43.20
CA ARG A 249 2.03 2.09 43.65
C ARG A 249 1.10 2.57 44.77
N SER A 250 -0.21 2.41 44.59
CA SER A 250 -1.18 2.85 45.60
C SER A 250 -1.04 2.10 46.92
N LEU A 251 -0.80 0.77 46.86
CA LEU A 251 -0.58 -0.04 48.05
C LEU A 251 0.76 0.29 48.71
N ALA A 252 1.81 0.54 47.92
CA ALA A 252 3.12 0.95 48.44
C ALA A 252 3.03 2.27 49.21
N LEU A 253 2.30 3.27 48.68
CA LEU A 253 2.08 4.54 49.41
C LEU A 253 1.38 4.30 50.75
N CYS A 254 0.31 3.49 50.76
CA CYS A 254 -0.41 3.14 51.99
C CYS A 254 0.46 2.40 53.01
N LEU A 255 1.41 1.57 52.53
CA LEU A 255 2.32 0.82 53.39
C LEU A 255 3.46 1.69 53.98
N MET A 256 3.85 2.78 53.31
CA MET A 256 4.89 3.71 53.78
C MET A 256 4.40 4.62 54.91
N ASP A 257 3.11 4.95 54.93
CA ASP A 257 2.50 5.82 55.95
C ASP A 257 2.16 5.10 57.28
N GLY A 258 2.27 3.77 57.32
CA GLY A 258 1.80 2.95 58.46
C GLY A 258 2.89 2.13 59.17
N ASP A 259 2.94 2.24 60.51
CA ASP A 259 3.66 1.30 61.38
C ASP A 259 2.94 -0.06 61.42
N ILE A 260 3.68 -1.16 61.52
CA ILE A 260 3.31 -2.56 61.23
C ILE A 260 1.84 -2.90 61.59
N GLN A 261 0.95 -2.83 60.59
CA GLN A 261 -0.47 -3.17 60.73
C GLN A 261 -0.77 -4.60 60.26
N SER A 262 -1.79 -5.23 60.87
CA SER A 262 -2.34 -6.51 60.41
C SER A 262 -2.80 -6.41 58.95
N THR A 263 -2.47 -7.40 58.12
CA THR A 263 -2.80 -7.46 56.67
C THR A 263 -4.26 -7.11 56.36
N THR A 264 -5.18 -7.56 57.21
CA THR A 264 -6.62 -7.33 57.05
C THR A 264 -7.06 -5.87 57.25
N ARG A 265 -6.33 -5.09 58.07
CA ARG A 265 -6.64 -3.67 58.31
C ARG A 265 -6.17 -2.81 57.15
N VAL A 266 -4.91 -2.97 56.73
CA VAL A 266 -4.33 -2.22 55.60
C VAL A 266 -5.17 -2.40 54.32
N LEU A 267 -5.55 -3.64 54.01
CA LEU A 267 -6.37 -3.92 52.83
C LEU A 267 -7.77 -3.30 52.93
N ARG A 268 -8.37 -3.26 54.13
CA ARG A 268 -9.68 -2.64 54.35
C ARG A 268 -9.59 -1.12 54.15
N ASP A 269 -8.58 -0.48 54.74
CA ASP A 269 -8.42 0.97 54.69
C ASP A 269 -8.09 1.42 53.26
N TRP A 270 -7.21 0.70 52.57
CA TRP A 270 -6.93 0.91 51.15
C TRP A 270 -8.20 0.76 50.29
N LYS A 271 -9.02 -0.26 50.55
CA LYS A 271 -10.28 -0.49 49.81
C LYS A 271 -11.26 0.66 50.02
N GLN A 272 -11.31 1.27 51.20
CA GLN A 272 -12.14 2.46 51.43
C GLN A 272 -11.62 3.69 50.67
N GLN A 273 -10.31 3.85 50.55
CA GLN A 273 -9.72 5.03 49.90
C GLN A 273 -9.71 4.93 48.37
N HIS A 274 -9.47 3.74 47.83
CA HIS A 274 -9.19 3.55 46.41
C HIS A 274 -10.14 2.57 45.70
N GLY A 275 -11.05 1.91 46.43
CA GLY A 275 -11.96 0.88 45.89
C GLY A 275 -12.74 1.33 44.67
N ASP A 276 -13.48 2.44 44.77
CA ASP A 276 -14.34 2.94 43.69
C ASP A 276 -13.59 3.23 42.38
N TYR A 277 -12.34 3.69 42.47
CA TYR A 277 -11.49 3.96 41.31
C TYR A 277 -11.05 2.66 40.65
N PHE A 278 -10.54 1.72 41.45
CA PHE A 278 -10.06 0.45 40.93
C PHE A 278 -11.20 -0.44 40.44
N ASP A 279 -12.40 -0.36 41.02
CA ASP A 279 -13.58 -1.10 40.55
C ASP A 279 -13.95 -0.69 39.12
N LYS A 280 -13.98 0.62 38.83
CA LYS A 280 -14.23 1.14 37.47
C LYS A 280 -13.11 0.77 36.49
N LEU A 281 -11.86 0.86 36.94
CA LEU A 281 -10.71 0.48 36.13
C LEU A 281 -10.74 -1.02 35.80
N LEU A 282 -11.05 -1.84 36.79
CA LEU A 282 -11.16 -3.29 36.67
C LEU A 282 -12.34 -3.67 35.77
N GLU A 283 -13.46 -2.96 35.85
CA GLU A 283 -14.59 -3.14 34.92
C GLU A 283 -14.15 -2.90 33.47
N LYS A 284 -13.42 -1.81 33.20
CA LYS A 284 -12.88 -1.53 31.87
C LYS A 284 -11.94 -2.63 31.38
N VAL A 285 -10.97 -3.04 32.20
CA VAL A 285 -10.01 -4.10 31.83
C VAL A 285 -10.73 -5.44 31.63
N ASN A 286 -11.67 -5.80 32.49
CA ASN A 286 -12.45 -7.03 32.35
C ASN A 286 -13.35 -7.03 31.11
N GLN A 287 -13.89 -5.89 30.69
CA GLN A 287 -14.61 -5.76 29.42
C GLN A 287 -13.68 -6.02 28.22
N GLN A 288 -12.42 -5.53 28.28
CA GLN A 288 -11.44 -5.83 27.24
C GLN A 288 -10.99 -7.30 27.25
N VAL A 289 -10.75 -7.89 28.42
CA VAL A 289 -10.45 -9.31 28.54
C VAL A 289 -11.59 -10.16 27.97
N ARG A 290 -12.85 -9.79 28.23
CA ARG A 290 -14.02 -10.49 27.67
C ARG A 290 -14.04 -10.41 26.15
N SER A 291 -13.86 -9.23 25.56
CA SER A 291 -13.84 -9.08 24.09
C SER A 291 -12.66 -9.81 23.44
N TYR A 292 -11.49 -9.81 24.08
CA TYR A 292 -10.35 -10.62 23.68
C TYR A 292 -10.67 -12.13 23.69
N ASN A 293 -11.25 -12.64 24.79
CA ASN A 293 -11.57 -14.06 24.95
C ASN A 293 -12.60 -14.58 23.93
N VAL A 294 -13.45 -13.69 23.39
CA VAL A 294 -14.40 -14.03 22.32
C VAL A 294 -13.67 -14.30 21.00
N MET A 295 -12.64 -13.52 20.68
CA MET A 295 -11.88 -13.66 19.43
C MET A 295 -10.75 -14.68 19.50
N CYS A 296 -10.27 -14.96 20.71
CA CYS A 296 -9.09 -15.77 20.94
C CYS A 296 -9.41 -17.29 20.93
N PRO A 297 -8.50 -18.13 20.37
CA PRO A 297 -8.55 -19.57 20.56
C PRO A 297 -8.55 -19.98 22.04
N ALA A 298 -9.14 -21.13 22.36
CA ALA A 298 -9.33 -21.56 23.75
C ALA A 298 -8.03 -21.67 24.57
N SER A 299 -6.89 -21.93 23.92
CA SER A 299 -5.59 -22.10 24.58
C SER A 299 -4.99 -20.82 25.16
N VAL A 300 -5.37 -19.64 24.66
CA VAL A 300 -4.76 -18.36 25.06
C VAL A 300 -5.75 -17.44 25.79
N ARG A 301 -6.94 -17.95 26.13
CA ARG A 301 -7.94 -17.20 26.90
C ARG A 301 -7.41 -16.82 28.29
N LYS A 302 -7.77 -15.64 28.75
CA LYS A 302 -7.39 -15.08 30.05
C LYS A 302 -8.55 -15.16 31.04
N ASN A 303 -8.24 -15.32 32.33
CA ASN A 303 -9.26 -15.32 33.37
C ASN A 303 -9.76 -13.89 33.65
N ARG A 304 -10.98 -13.79 34.19
CA ARG A 304 -11.50 -12.54 34.74
C ARG A 304 -10.67 -12.16 35.96
N ILE A 305 -10.38 -10.86 36.10
CA ILE A 305 -9.56 -10.33 37.19
C ILE A 305 -10.48 -9.87 38.32
N ASP A 306 -10.19 -10.32 39.53
CA ASP A 306 -10.89 -9.93 40.76
C ASP A 306 -10.00 -9.05 41.65
N LEU A 307 -10.60 -7.97 42.20
CA LEU A 307 -9.86 -6.97 42.97
C LEU A 307 -9.23 -7.56 44.23
N ASP A 308 -10.00 -8.36 44.97
CA ASP A 308 -9.57 -8.91 46.26
C ASP A 308 -8.42 -9.92 46.09
N GLU A 309 -8.43 -10.71 45.01
CA GLU A 309 -7.35 -11.65 44.68
C GLU A 309 -6.05 -10.90 44.30
N GLU A 310 -6.15 -9.91 43.41
CA GLU A 310 -4.98 -9.12 42.99
C GLU A 310 -4.39 -8.31 44.15
N LEU A 311 -5.22 -7.80 45.07
CA LEU A 311 -4.75 -7.11 46.28
C LEU A 311 -3.94 -8.03 47.19
N GLN A 312 -4.44 -9.25 47.43
CA GLN A 312 -3.73 -10.23 48.24
C GLN A 312 -2.41 -10.66 47.59
N ASP A 313 -2.40 -10.81 46.27
CA ASP A 313 -1.20 -11.20 45.52
C ASP A 313 -0.17 -10.07 45.49
N VAL A 314 -0.58 -8.82 45.31
CA VAL A 314 0.31 -7.66 45.36
C VAL A 314 0.89 -7.49 46.78
N TYR A 315 0.07 -7.62 47.81
CA TYR A 315 0.55 -7.57 49.20
C TYR A 315 1.59 -8.67 49.49
N ARG A 316 1.32 -9.91 49.03
CA ARG A 316 2.30 -11.01 49.12
C ARG A 316 3.60 -10.67 48.40
N ARG A 317 3.53 -10.10 47.20
CA ARG A 317 4.72 -9.69 46.44
C ARG A 317 5.53 -8.60 47.17
N LEU A 318 4.89 -7.53 47.64
CA LEU A 318 5.58 -6.46 48.36
C LEU A 318 6.23 -6.94 49.66
N THR A 319 5.54 -7.81 50.41
CA THR A 319 6.09 -8.38 51.66
C THR A 319 7.25 -9.34 51.42
N THR A 320 7.27 -10.07 50.29
CA THR A 320 8.42 -10.91 49.92
C THR A 320 9.64 -10.12 49.47
N GLN A 321 9.47 -8.96 48.83
CA GLN A 321 10.58 -8.13 48.36
C GLN A 321 11.33 -7.41 49.49
N ASN A 322 10.67 -7.20 50.63
CA ASN A 322 11.24 -6.56 51.81
C ASN A 322 11.93 -7.52 52.80
N LYS A 323 11.92 -8.84 52.52
CA LYS A 323 12.64 -9.85 53.31
C LYS A 323 13.96 -10.22 52.65
#